data_AF-A0A437CQW3-F1
#
_entry.id   AF-A0A437CQW3-F1
#
_cell.length_a   1.000
_cell.length_b   1.000
_cell.length_c   1.000
_cell.angle_alpha   90.00
_cell.angle_beta   90.00
_cell.angle_gamma   90.00
#
_symmetry.space_group_name_H-M   'P 1'
#
loop_
_entity.id
_entity.type
_entity.pdbx_description
1 polymer ?
#
loop_
_entity_poly.entity_id
_entity_poly.type
_entity_poly.pdbx_seq_one_letter_code
_entity_poly.pdbx_strand_id
1 'polypeptide(L)'
;MLRGVPAVLGVFLLVSSSLAVPCPGSVIVRVETLRNDSCLQNCSDSTLYTPDNLDFEQRCPRTTLACFAAELKVLTDELSISGCSSFSRIAQRLETLSKRYEAEEDCLQCELLQEKSVDRFLSSLLSTLQQICSKSAS
;
A
#
# COMPACT_ATOMS: atom_id res chain seq x y z
N MET A 1 0.90 12.98 64.78
CA MET A 1 1.45 11.88 63.96
C MET A 1 0.42 11.53 62.90
N LEU A 2 0.59 11.99 61.65
CA LEU A 2 -0.28 11.62 60.54
C LEU A 2 0.59 10.93 59.48
N ARG A 3 0.28 9.66 59.25
CA ARG A 3 1.02 8.72 58.40
C ARG A 3 1.03 9.21 56.95
N GLY A 4 2.23 9.38 56.40
CA GLY A 4 2.43 9.56 54.97
C GLY A 4 2.07 8.28 54.22
N VAL A 5 1.23 8.43 53.20
CA VAL A 5 0.96 7.38 52.21
C VAL A 5 1.99 7.56 51.10
N PRO A 6 2.79 6.53 50.72
CA PRO A 6 3.67 6.65 49.59
C PRO A 6 2.84 6.57 48.30
N ALA A 7 2.88 7.62 47.49
CA ALA A 7 2.38 7.59 46.13
C ALA A 7 3.33 6.73 45.30
N VAL A 8 2.95 5.48 45.04
CA VAL A 8 3.68 4.60 44.13
C VAL A 8 3.41 5.10 42.71
N LEU A 9 4.39 5.79 42.13
CA LEU A 9 4.37 6.23 40.75
C LEU A 9 4.55 5.00 39.85
N GLY A 10 3.44 4.38 39.47
CA GLY A 10 3.44 3.27 38.52
C GLY A 10 3.85 3.77 37.14
N VAL A 11 5.08 3.47 36.73
CA VAL A 11 5.53 3.67 35.35
C VAL A 11 4.82 2.63 34.49
N PHE A 12 3.70 3.03 33.88
CA PHE A 12 3.05 2.24 32.83
C PHE A 12 3.93 2.30 31.58
N LEU A 13 4.78 1.30 31.40
CA LEU A 13 5.42 1.03 30.12
C LEU A 13 4.33 0.56 29.15
N LEU A 14 3.79 1.49 28.35
CA LEU A 14 2.99 1.18 27.18
C LEU A 14 3.89 0.42 26.20
N VAL A 15 3.82 -0.91 26.23
CA VAL A 15 4.38 -1.75 25.18
C VAL A 15 3.53 -1.52 23.95
N SER A 16 3.96 -0.60 23.09
CA SER A 16 3.42 -0.46 21.74
C SER A 16 3.77 -1.74 20.99
N SER A 17 2.85 -2.70 20.97
CA SER A 17 2.95 -3.86 20.11
C SER A 17 2.86 -3.36 18.67
N SER A 18 3.98 -2.98 18.06
CA SER A 18 4.04 -2.71 16.62
C SER A 18 3.63 -4.01 15.92
N LEU A 19 2.39 -4.08 15.42
CA LEU A 19 1.98 -5.21 14.58
C LEU A 19 2.83 -5.13 13.31
N ALA A 20 3.91 -5.89 13.26
CA ALA A 20 4.73 -6.01 12.08
C ALA A 20 3.85 -6.52 10.93
N VAL A 21 3.73 -5.73 9.86
CA VAL A 21 2.99 -6.13 8.67
C VAL A 21 3.83 -7.20 7.94
N PRO A 22 3.33 -8.43 7.78
CA PRO A 22 4.06 -9.49 7.08
C PRO A 22 4.31 -9.14 5.61
N CYS A 23 5.47 -9.58 5.09
CA CYS A 23 5.81 -9.45 3.67
C CYS A 23 4.69 -9.96 2.74
N PRO A 24 4.16 -9.12 1.83
CA PRO A 24 3.11 -9.51 0.89
C PRO A 24 3.69 -10.23 -0.35
N GLY A 25 4.55 -11.23 -0.17
CA GLY A 25 5.31 -11.87 -1.26
C GLY A 25 4.44 -12.42 -2.40
N SER A 26 3.28 -13.00 -2.08
CA SER A 26 2.35 -13.49 -3.13
C SER A 26 1.69 -12.39 -3.95
N VAL A 27 1.65 -11.14 -3.44
CA VAL A 27 1.19 -9.97 -4.20
C VAL A 27 2.30 -9.50 -5.13
N ILE A 28 3.54 -9.43 -4.63
CA ILE A 28 4.73 -9.05 -5.42
C ILE A 28 4.84 -9.91 -6.69
N VAL A 29 4.83 -11.25 -6.54
CA VAL A 29 4.92 -12.17 -7.69
C VAL A 29 3.81 -11.93 -8.71
N ARG A 30 2.59 -11.58 -8.26
CA ARG A 30 1.46 -11.29 -9.15
C ARG A 30 1.60 -9.95 -9.87
N VAL A 31 2.13 -8.94 -9.20
CA VAL A 31 2.40 -7.63 -9.83
C VAL A 31 3.56 -7.76 -10.83
N GLU A 32 4.59 -8.55 -10.52
CA GLU A 32 5.65 -8.90 -11.48
C GLU A 32 5.11 -9.66 -12.69
N THR A 33 4.19 -10.59 -12.47
CA THR A 33 3.51 -11.31 -13.57
C THR A 33 2.72 -10.33 -14.44
N LEU A 34 1.91 -9.45 -13.81
CA LEU A 34 1.14 -8.43 -14.51
C LEU A 34 2.03 -7.51 -15.34
N ARG A 35 3.15 -7.04 -14.78
CA ARG A 35 4.09 -6.14 -15.47
C ARG A 35 4.66 -6.74 -16.76
N ASN A 36 4.77 -8.07 -16.82
CA ASN A 36 5.24 -8.79 -18.00
C ASN A 36 4.09 -9.27 -18.92
N ASP A 37 2.84 -8.95 -18.60
CA ASP A 37 1.70 -9.39 -19.39
C ASP A 37 1.57 -8.54 -20.66
N SER A 38 1.53 -9.20 -21.82
CA SER A 38 1.36 -8.53 -23.12
C SER A 38 0.06 -7.73 -23.22
N CYS A 39 -0.95 -8.06 -22.40
CA CYS A 39 -2.19 -7.32 -22.33
C CYS A 39 -2.02 -5.85 -21.93
N LEU A 40 -0.95 -5.49 -21.22
CA LEU A 40 -0.66 -4.09 -20.88
C LEU A 40 -0.45 -3.20 -22.11
N GLN A 41 -0.15 -3.78 -23.28
CA GLN A 41 -0.07 -3.02 -24.53
C GLN A 41 -1.40 -2.33 -24.88
N ASN A 42 -2.53 -2.91 -24.48
CA ASN A 42 -3.86 -2.35 -24.69
C ASN A 42 -4.15 -1.10 -23.85
N CYS A 43 -3.33 -0.86 -22.81
CA CYS A 43 -3.42 0.29 -21.91
C CYS A 43 -2.12 1.12 -21.94
N SER A 44 -1.40 1.11 -23.07
CA SER A 44 -0.08 1.76 -23.17
C SER A 44 -0.14 3.30 -23.04
N ASP A 45 -1.26 3.90 -23.44
CA ASP A 45 -1.52 5.34 -23.31
C ASP A 45 -2.18 5.71 -21.97
N SER A 46 -2.54 4.73 -21.14
CA SER A 46 -3.18 4.98 -19.84
C SER A 46 -2.21 5.60 -18.85
N THR A 47 -2.73 6.52 -18.04
CA THR A 47 -2.03 7.11 -16.90
C THR A 47 -2.82 6.87 -15.63
N LEU A 48 -2.10 6.66 -14.53
CA LEU A 48 -2.67 6.26 -13.24
C LEU A 48 -2.09 7.12 -12.13
N TYR A 49 -2.93 7.53 -11.18
CA TYR A 49 -2.49 8.27 -10.01
C TYR A 49 -1.47 7.44 -9.22
N THR A 50 -0.23 7.92 -9.13
CA THR A 50 0.88 7.11 -8.60
C THR A 50 1.44 7.72 -7.33
N PRO A 51 1.19 7.10 -6.16
CA PRO A 51 1.80 7.50 -4.90
C PRO A 51 3.33 7.54 -4.94
N ASP A 52 3.93 8.45 -4.17
CA ASP A 52 5.37 8.43 -3.90
C ASP A 52 5.70 7.40 -2.82
N ASN A 53 6.86 6.75 -2.92
CA ASN A 53 7.34 5.86 -1.88
C ASN A 53 7.53 6.61 -0.56
N LEU A 54 7.94 7.88 -0.59
CA LEU A 54 8.14 8.70 0.62
C LEU A 54 6.83 8.88 1.41
N ASP A 55 5.69 9.01 0.72
CA ASP A 55 4.40 9.12 1.38
C ASP A 55 4.06 7.81 2.11
N PHE A 56 4.36 6.65 1.52
CA PHE A 56 4.24 5.36 2.19
C PHE A 56 5.16 5.25 3.42
N GLU A 57 6.40 5.72 3.31
CA GLU A 57 7.40 5.58 4.37
C GLU A 57 7.09 6.40 5.61
N GLN A 58 6.64 7.64 5.41
CA GLN A 58 6.72 8.67 6.43
C GLN A 58 5.37 9.18 6.91
N ARG A 59 4.30 9.04 6.11
CA ARG A 59 3.06 9.78 6.39
C ARG A 59 1.79 8.97 6.24
N CYS A 60 1.62 8.29 5.12
CA CYS A 60 0.34 7.80 4.64
C CYS A 60 0.37 6.35 4.10
N PRO A 61 0.94 5.36 4.80
CA PRO A 61 1.06 3.98 4.29
C PRO A 61 -0.28 3.32 3.91
N ARG A 62 -1.33 3.46 4.73
CA ARG A 62 -2.68 2.97 4.45
C ARG A 62 -3.25 3.65 3.22
N THR A 63 -3.25 4.97 3.19
CA THR A 63 -3.80 5.74 2.06
C THR A 63 -3.05 5.44 0.76
N THR A 64 -1.72 5.34 0.82
CA THR A 64 -0.86 4.97 -0.33
C THR A 64 -1.27 3.61 -0.90
N LEU A 65 -1.38 2.57 -0.07
CA LEU A 65 -1.79 1.24 -0.52
C LEU A 65 -3.23 1.20 -1.01
N ALA A 66 -4.12 2.02 -0.44
CA ALA A 66 -5.50 2.16 -0.89
C ALA A 66 -5.56 2.82 -2.28
N CYS A 67 -4.77 3.86 -2.54
CA CYS A 67 -4.66 4.48 -3.87
C CYS A 67 -4.11 3.50 -4.89
N PHE A 68 -3.05 2.76 -4.58
CA PHE A 68 -2.58 1.69 -5.47
C PHE A 68 -3.65 0.64 -5.76
N ALA A 69 -4.49 0.27 -4.77
CA ALA A 69 -5.59 -0.67 -4.99
C ALA A 69 -6.67 -0.11 -5.91
N ALA A 70 -7.05 1.16 -5.73
CA ALA A 70 -8.06 1.84 -6.53
C ALA A 70 -7.60 1.98 -7.99
N GLU A 71 -6.39 2.46 -8.21
CA GLU A 71 -5.83 2.66 -9.55
C GLU A 71 -5.55 1.34 -10.27
N LEU A 72 -5.14 0.30 -9.54
CA LEU A 72 -5.01 -1.04 -10.14
C LEU A 72 -6.36 -1.63 -10.54
N LYS A 73 -7.45 -1.24 -9.86
CA LYS A 73 -8.80 -1.60 -10.26
C LYS A 73 -9.20 -0.88 -11.55
N VAL A 74 -8.90 0.41 -11.69
CA VAL A 74 -9.08 1.16 -12.95
C VAL A 74 -8.36 0.46 -14.09
N LEU A 75 -7.07 0.17 -13.94
CA LEU A 75 -6.30 -0.56 -14.95
C LEU A 75 -6.90 -1.95 -15.27
N THR A 76 -7.37 -2.67 -14.25
CA THR A 76 -8.01 -3.97 -14.45
C THR A 76 -9.30 -3.85 -15.27
N ASP A 77 -10.11 -2.84 -14.99
CA ASP A 77 -11.37 -2.61 -15.67
C ASP A 77 -11.12 -2.23 -17.14
N GLU A 78 -10.10 -1.40 -17.41
CA GLU A 78 -9.64 -1.08 -18.77
C GLU A 78 -9.19 -2.34 -19.55
N LEU A 79 -8.33 -3.16 -18.93
CA LEU A 79 -7.86 -4.42 -19.53
C LEU A 79 -9.03 -5.38 -19.81
N SER A 80 -10.01 -5.44 -18.91
CA SER A 80 -11.19 -6.28 -19.09
C SER A 80 -12.03 -5.84 -20.28
N ILE A 81 -12.14 -4.53 -20.54
CA ILE A 81 -12.83 -3.99 -21.72
C ILE A 81 -12.11 -4.43 -23.00
N SER A 82 -10.78 -4.52 -22.98
CA SER A 82 -9.96 -5.03 -24.07
C SER A 82 -9.93 -6.56 -24.20
N GLY A 83 -10.71 -7.29 -23.39
CA GLY A 83 -10.78 -8.76 -23.43
C GLY A 83 -9.63 -9.49 -22.73
N CYS A 84 -8.82 -8.77 -21.93
CA CYS A 84 -7.73 -9.34 -21.17
C CYS A 84 -8.17 -9.95 -19.83
N SER A 85 -7.31 -10.79 -19.26
CA SER A 85 -7.57 -11.43 -17.97
C SER A 85 -7.71 -10.38 -16.86
N SER A 86 -8.64 -10.60 -15.92
CA SER A 86 -8.83 -9.69 -14.78
C SER A 86 -7.76 -9.88 -13.72
N PHE A 87 -7.21 -8.76 -13.25
CA PHE A 87 -6.25 -8.69 -12.14
C PHE A 87 -6.87 -8.15 -10.84
N SER A 88 -8.21 -8.16 -10.75
CA SER A 88 -8.99 -7.62 -9.62
C SER A 88 -8.61 -8.21 -8.26
N ARG A 89 -8.16 -9.47 -8.24
CA ARG A 89 -7.66 -10.12 -7.01
C ARG A 89 -6.40 -9.45 -6.44
N ILE A 90 -5.57 -8.81 -7.28
CA ILE A 90 -4.39 -8.08 -6.81
C ILE A 90 -4.85 -6.81 -6.09
N ALA A 91 -5.77 -6.04 -6.70
CA ALA A 91 -6.35 -4.84 -6.09
C ALA A 91 -7.01 -5.14 -4.74
N GLN A 92 -7.84 -6.20 -4.65
CA GLN A 92 -8.47 -6.62 -3.38
C GLN A 92 -7.46 -6.97 -2.29
N ARG A 93 -6.33 -7.61 -2.67
CA ARG A 93 -5.26 -7.94 -1.72
C ARG A 93 -4.53 -6.70 -1.23
N LEU A 94 -4.31 -5.71 -2.10
CA LEU A 94 -3.75 -4.42 -1.71
C LEU A 94 -4.68 -3.66 -0.77
N GLU A 95 -5.99 -3.65 -1.04
CA GLU A 95 -6.98 -3.05 -0.15
C GLU A 95 -7.04 -3.75 1.21
N THR A 96 -6.86 -5.07 1.24
CA THR A 96 -6.77 -5.83 2.50
C THR A 96 -5.46 -5.54 3.23
N LEU A 97 -4.37 -5.34 2.50
CA LEU A 97 -3.07 -4.98 3.06
C LEU A 97 -3.08 -3.57 3.66
N SER A 98 -3.73 -2.61 3.00
CA SER A 98 -3.83 -1.23 3.49
C SER A 98 -4.51 -1.17 4.85
N LYS A 99 -5.56 -1.98 5.07
CA LYS A 99 -6.29 -2.08 6.34
C LYS A 99 -5.45 -2.60 7.52
N ARG A 100 -4.23 -3.06 7.29
CA ARG A 100 -3.28 -3.44 8.36
C ARG A 100 -2.51 -2.26 8.94
N TYR A 101 -2.56 -1.11 8.28
CA TYR A 101 -1.98 0.13 8.75
C TYR A 101 -3.04 0.95 9.48
N GLU A 102 -2.59 1.72 10.47
CA GLU A 102 -3.45 2.64 11.21
C GLU A 102 -4.08 3.68 10.27
N ALA A 103 -5.22 4.21 10.68
CA ALA A 103 -5.82 5.33 9.94
C ALA A 103 -4.93 6.56 10.08
N GLU A 104 -4.75 7.28 8.98
CA GLU A 104 -3.97 8.51 8.92
C GLU A 104 -4.88 9.72 8.75
N GLU A 105 -4.40 10.88 9.19
CA GLU A 105 -5.03 12.18 8.95
C GLU A 105 -4.20 12.98 7.93
N ASP A 106 -4.83 13.94 7.25
CA ASP A 106 -4.18 14.87 6.32
C ASP A 106 -3.42 14.24 5.13
N CYS A 107 -3.81 13.02 4.73
CA CYS A 107 -3.31 12.39 3.51
C CYS A 107 -3.97 12.97 2.26
N LEU A 108 -3.18 13.14 1.19
CA LEU A 108 -3.68 13.56 -0.11
C LEU A 108 -4.70 12.54 -0.65
N GLN A 109 -5.77 13.04 -1.25
CA GLN A 109 -6.68 12.20 -2.05
C GLN A 109 -5.93 11.67 -3.26
N CYS A 110 -6.29 10.46 -3.72
CA CYS A 110 -5.57 9.78 -4.80
C CYS A 110 -5.52 10.63 -6.07
N GLU A 111 -6.63 11.29 -6.40
CA GLU A 111 -6.81 12.11 -7.60
C GLU A 111 -6.00 13.43 -7.57
N LEU A 112 -5.35 13.76 -6.44
CA LEU A 112 -4.42 14.88 -6.33
C LEU A 112 -2.96 14.45 -6.53
N LEU A 113 -2.70 13.16 -6.68
CA LEU A 113 -1.37 12.63 -6.93
C LEU A 113 -0.98 12.86 -8.39
N GLN A 114 0.31 12.71 -8.68
CA GLN A 114 0.77 12.76 -10.07
C GLN A 114 0.35 11.50 -10.82
N GLU A 115 -0.31 11.67 -11.96
CA GLU A 115 -0.54 10.59 -12.91
C GLU A 115 0.78 10.17 -13.60
N LYS A 116 1.04 8.87 -13.67
CA LYS A 116 2.21 8.30 -14.36
C LYS A 116 1.79 7.17 -15.28
N SER A 117 2.65 6.82 -16.24
CA SER A 117 2.41 5.69 -17.12
C SER A 117 2.27 4.38 -16.36
N VAL A 118 1.60 3.40 -16.96
CA VAL A 118 1.39 2.06 -16.38
C VAL A 118 2.69 1.41 -15.87
N ASP A 119 3.80 1.45 -16.63
CA ASP A 119 5.08 0.89 -16.17
C ASP A 119 5.63 1.60 -14.94
N ARG A 120 5.50 2.93 -14.87
CA ARG A 120 5.94 3.72 -13.71
C ARG A 120 5.06 3.43 -12.50
N PHE A 121 3.74 3.35 -12.68
CA PHE A 121 2.80 2.96 -11.65
C PHE A 121 3.13 1.57 -11.06
N LEU A 122 3.28 0.55 -11.91
CA LEU A 122 3.58 -0.82 -11.47
C LEU A 122 4.96 -0.92 -10.81
N SER A 123 5.95 -0.15 -11.30
CA SER A 123 7.28 -0.09 -10.70
C SER A 123 7.26 0.54 -9.31
N SER A 124 6.50 1.64 -9.12
CA SER A 124 6.28 2.26 -7.81
C SER A 124 5.55 1.31 -6.84
N LEU A 125 4.52 0.62 -7.31
CA LEU A 125 3.81 -0.39 -6.52
C LEU A 125 4.74 -1.51 -6.05
N LEU A 126 5.56 -2.07 -6.96
CA LEU A 126 6.53 -3.11 -6.62
C LEU A 126 7.55 -2.62 -5.58
N SER A 127 8.08 -1.42 -5.77
CA SER A 127 9.03 -0.81 -4.83
C SER A 127 8.42 -0.69 -3.43
N THR A 128 7.18 -0.21 -3.34
CA THR A 128 6.46 -0.10 -2.06
C THR A 128 6.26 -1.47 -1.42
N LEU A 129 5.81 -2.49 -2.18
CA LEU A 129 5.59 -3.84 -1.64
C LEU A 129 6.88 -4.51 -1.17
N GLN A 130 7.98 -4.33 -1.91
CA GLN A 130 9.30 -4.84 -1.53
C GLN A 130 9.80 -4.18 -0.24
N GLN A 131 9.51 -2.90 -0.05
CA GLN A 131 9.85 -2.21 1.17
C GLN A 131 9.12 -2.78 2.40
N ILE A 132 7.85 -3.17 2.26
CA ILE A 132 7.10 -3.85 3.33
C ILE A 132 7.84 -5.12 3.75
N CYS A 133 8.34 -5.89 2.78
CA CYS A 133 9.11 -7.09 3.06
C CYS A 133 10.41 -6.79 3.82
N SER A 134 11.16 -5.76 3.41
CA SER A 134 12.39 -5.34 4.11
C SER A 134 12.12 -4.94 5.57
N LYS A 135 11.04 -4.21 5.83
CA LYS A 135 10.62 -3.84 7.20
C LYS A 135 10.15 -5.04 8.03
N SER A 136 9.60 -6.09 7.40
CA SER A 136 9.14 -7.30 8.09
C SER A 136 10.24 -8.29 8.48
N ALA A 137 11.44 -8.14 7.90
CA ALA A 137 12.61 -9.00 8.16
C ALA A 137 13.55 -8.42 9.24
N SER A 138 13.23 -7.24 9.77
CA SER A 138 13.98 -6.52 10.81
C SER A 138 13.31 -6.69 12.16
#